data_AF-A0A4V3I8L1-F1
#
_entry.id   AF-A0A4V3I8L1-F1
#
_cell.length_a   1.000
_cell.length_b   1.000
_cell.length_c   1.000
_cell.angle_alpha   90.00
_cell.angle_beta   90.00
_cell.angle_gamma   90.00
#
_symmetry.space_group_name_H-M   'P 1'
#
loop_
_entity.id
_entity.type
_entity.pdbx_description
1 polymer ?
#
loop_
_entity_poly.entity_id
_entity_poly.type
_entity_poly.pdbx_seq_one_letter_code
_entity_poly.pdbx_strand_id
1 'polypeptide(L)'
;MSENTREATLLLRRENALLTERIKRLEGEIATMRPVIAQVKRLKIWDFTPYRVELDDSWLALDRVNAVELMQALAGTDHWSPWHSRIEPRPQP
;
A
#
# COMPACT_ATOMS: atom_id res chain seq x y z
N MET A 1 18.41 35.59 -30.62
CA MET A 1 18.51 34.63 -29.49
C MET A 1 19.91 34.05 -29.50
N SER A 2 20.63 34.11 -28.38
CA SER A 2 21.99 33.56 -28.32
C SER A 2 21.94 32.03 -28.25
N GLU A 3 23.00 31.39 -28.75
CA GLU A 3 23.18 29.93 -28.73
C GLU A 3 23.10 29.36 -27.31
N ASN A 4 23.63 30.11 -26.34
CA ASN A 4 23.56 29.83 -24.91
C ASN A 4 22.10 29.76 -24.38
N THR A 5 21.18 30.58 -24.92
CA THR A 5 19.74 30.49 -24.56
C THR A 5 19.08 29.24 -25.15
N ARG A 6 19.52 28.77 -26.33
CA ARG A 6 19.01 27.53 -26.93
C ARG A 6 19.48 26.30 -26.17
N GLU A 7 20.75 26.25 -25.78
CA GLU A 7 21.26 25.15 -24.96
C GLU A 7 20.58 25.09 -23.59
N ALA A 8 20.43 26.23 -22.91
CA ALA A 8 19.72 26.31 -21.64
C ALA A 8 18.26 25.83 -21.75
N THR A 9 17.55 26.22 -22.81
CA THR A 9 16.15 25.78 -23.02
C THR A 9 16.03 24.29 -23.34
N LEU A 10 17.01 23.69 -24.03
CA LEU A 10 17.04 22.24 -24.28
C LEU A 10 17.30 21.45 -22.98
N LEU A 11 18.23 21.92 -22.14
CA LEU A 11 18.50 21.32 -20.84
C LEU A 11 17.26 21.36 -19.94
N LEU A 12 16.61 22.53 -19.84
CA LEU A 12 15.40 22.70 -19.04
C LEU A 12 14.23 21.83 -19.55
N ARG A 13 14.11 21.62 -20.86
CA ARG A 13 13.09 20.72 -21.43
C ARG A 13 13.36 19.27 -21.06
N ARG A 14 14.62 18.84 -21.12
CA ARG A 14 15.03 17.48 -20.72
C ARG A 14 14.77 17.25 -19.23
N GLU A 15 15.12 18.20 -18.39
CA GLU A 15 14.89 18.12 -16.95
C GLU A 15 13.39 18.08 -16.63
N ASN A 16 12.58 18.94 -17.27
CA ASN A 16 11.12 18.87 -17.13
C ASN A 16 10.56 17.50 -17.49
N ALA A 17 10.99 16.91 -18.61
CA ALA A 17 10.52 15.59 -19.02
C ALA A 17 10.85 14.51 -17.97
N LEU A 18 12.05 14.55 -17.39
CA LEU A 18 12.45 13.62 -16.32
C LEU A 18 11.61 13.82 -15.06
N LEU A 19 11.36 15.06 -14.67
CA LEU A 19 10.53 15.38 -13.51
C LEU A 19 9.07 14.95 -13.74
N THR A 20 8.51 15.15 -14.93
CA THR A 20 7.16 14.70 -15.29
C THR A 20 7.03 13.18 -15.17
N GLU A 21 7.98 12.42 -15.70
CA GLU A 21 7.95 10.95 -15.56
C GLU A 21 8.07 10.50 -14.10
N ARG A 22 8.90 11.19 -13.31
CA ARG A 22 9.02 10.92 -11.88
C ARG A 22 7.73 11.20 -11.12
N ILE A 23 7.06 12.32 -11.42
CA ILE A 23 5.76 12.67 -10.84
C ILE A 23 4.73 11.60 -11.21
N LYS A 24 4.63 11.23 -12.48
CA LYS A 24 3.69 10.20 -12.95
C LYS A 24 3.88 8.86 -12.24
N ARG A 25 5.13 8.46 -12.01
CA ARG A 25 5.43 7.24 -11.23
C ARG A 25 4.95 7.36 -9.79
N LEU A 26 5.27 8.45 -9.10
CA LEU A 26 4.86 8.70 -7.72
C LEU A 26 3.33 8.78 -7.58
N GLU A 27 2.64 9.39 -8.54
CA GLU A 27 1.17 9.41 -8.58
C GLU A 27 0.59 8.01 -8.71
N GLY A 28 1.21 7.15 -9.53
CA GLY A 28 0.87 5.73 -9.62
C GLY A 28 1.05 5.00 -8.29
N GLU A 29 2.20 5.16 -7.63
CA GLU A 29 2.47 4.58 -6.31
C GLU A 29 1.43 5.03 -5.27
N ILE A 30 1.14 6.34 -5.20
CA ILE A 30 0.10 6.89 -4.32
C ILE A 30 -1.28 6.30 -4.65
N ALA A 31 -1.62 6.19 -5.93
CA ALA A 31 -2.90 5.64 -6.36
C ALA A 31 -3.06 4.18 -5.91
N THR A 32 -2.00 3.37 -6.01
CA THR A 32 -2.02 1.97 -5.53
C THR A 32 -2.17 1.85 -4.02
N MET A 33 -1.68 2.82 -3.24
CA MET A 33 -1.75 2.78 -1.77
C MET A 33 -3.09 3.26 -1.20
N ARG A 34 -3.84 4.09 -1.94
CA ARG A 34 -5.14 4.64 -1.48
C ARG A 34 -6.15 3.57 -1.03
N PRO A 35 -6.36 2.46 -1.76
CA PRO A 35 -7.23 1.37 -1.32
C PRO A 35 -6.79 0.74 0.00
N VAL A 36 -5.49 0.52 0.19
CA VAL A 36 -4.95 -0.05 1.43
C VAL A 36 -5.23 0.86 2.62
N ILE A 37 -4.94 2.16 2.48
CA ILE A 37 -5.23 3.16 3.53
C ILE A 37 -6.74 3.18 3.86
N ALA A 38 -7.59 3.11 2.84
CA ALA A 38 -9.04 3.10 3.04
C ALA A 38 -9.49 1.87 3.85
N GLN A 39 -8.90 0.70 3.59
CA GLN A 39 -9.23 -0.52 4.32
C GLN A 39 -8.66 -0.55 5.73
N VAL A 40 -7.43 -0.08 5.94
CA VAL A 40 -6.87 0.09 7.30
C VAL A 40 -7.75 1.00 8.16
N LYS A 41 -8.25 2.10 7.60
CA LYS A 41 -9.17 3.01 8.32
C LYS A 41 -10.52 2.39 8.67
N ARG A 42 -10.95 1.35 7.94
CA ARG A 42 -12.21 0.63 8.17
C ARG A 42 -12.04 -0.59 9.07
N LEU A 43 -10.79 -1.00 9.33
CA LEU A 43 -10.47 -2.18 10.11
C LEU A 43 -11.06 -2.05 11.52
N LYS A 44 -12.01 -2.93 11.83
CA LYS A 44 -12.55 -3.08 13.17
C LYS A 44 -11.69 -4.06 13.94
N ILE A 45 -10.80 -3.52 14.76
CA ILE A 45 -10.00 -4.27 15.72
C ILE A 45 -10.82 -4.41 16.99
N TRP A 46 -11.02 -5.65 17.42
CA TRP A 46 -11.64 -5.94 18.71
C TRP A 46 -10.56 -6.29 19.71
N ASP A 47 -10.54 -5.58 20.82
CA ASP A 47 -9.68 -5.90 21.98
C ASP A 47 -10.36 -6.92 22.91
N PHE A 48 -11.16 -7.82 22.34
CA PHE A 48 -11.92 -8.80 23.10
C PHE A 48 -11.52 -10.19 22.66
N THR A 49 -10.48 -10.74 23.28
CA THR A 49 -10.22 -12.18 23.24
C THR A 49 -11.14 -12.86 24.25
N PRO A 50 -12.14 -13.67 23.83
CA PRO A 50 -13.03 -14.38 24.75
C PRO A 50 -12.35 -15.56 25.48
N TYR A 51 -11.03 -15.68 25.37
CA TYR A 51 -10.23 -16.76 25.95
C TYR A 51 -9.22 -16.17 26.93
N ARG A 52 -8.96 -16.89 28.03
CA ARG A 52 -7.81 -16.65 28.93
C ARG A 52 -6.49 -17.00 28.23
N VAL A 53 -6.25 -16.41 27.08
CA VAL A 53 -4.93 -16.37 26.46
C VAL A 53 -4.38 -15.03 26.88
N GLU A 54 -3.24 -15.04 27.57
CA GLU A 54 -2.55 -13.80 27.92
C GLU A 54 -2.44 -12.95 26.65
N LEU A 55 -2.93 -11.71 26.74
CA LEU A 55 -2.79 -10.73 25.67
C LEU A 55 -1.28 -10.44 25.57
N ASP A 56 -0.61 -11.09 24.64
CA ASP A 56 0.72 -10.71 24.19
C ASP A 56 0.60 -9.97 22.85
N ASP A 57 1.71 -9.36 22.42
CA ASP A 57 1.75 -8.56 21.19
C ASP A 57 1.63 -9.42 19.91
N SER A 58 1.32 -10.71 20.02
CA SER A 58 1.32 -11.65 18.90
C SER A 58 -0.07 -11.96 18.31
N TRP A 59 -1.16 -11.58 18.98
CA TRP A 59 -2.53 -11.87 18.51
C TRP A 59 -3.46 -10.67 18.48
N LEU A 60 -4.23 -10.55 17.39
CA LEU A 60 -5.21 -9.48 17.19
C LEU A 60 -6.55 -10.10 16.73
N ALA A 61 -7.67 -9.71 17.37
CA ALA A 61 -8.99 -10.10 16.90
C ALA A 61 -9.54 -9.06 15.90
N LEU A 62 -9.92 -9.53 14.71
CA LEU A 62 -10.37 -8.70 13.60
C LEU A 62 -11.69 -9.21 13.03
N ASP A 63 -12.49 -8.29 12.49
CA ASP A 63 -13.59 -8.67 11.61
C ASP A 63 -13.06 -9.38 10.35
N ARG A 64 -13.58 -10.58 10.08
CA ARG A 64 -13.12 -11.44 8.98
C ARG A 64 -13.32 -10.78 7.62
N VAL A 65 -14.42 -10.05 7.40
CA VAL A 65 -14.71 -9.41 6.12
C VAL A 65 -13.72 -8.28 5.88
N ASN A 66 -13.51 -7.41 6.89
CA ASN A 66 -12.53 -6.33 6.81
C ASN A 66 -11.10 -6.85 6.59
N ALA A 67 -10.73 -7.97 7.23
CA ALA A 67 -9.43 -8.59 7.04
C ALA A 67 -9.24 -9.10 5.60
N VAL A 68 -10.26 -9.74 5.02
CA VAL A 68 -10.23 -10.20 3.62
C VAL A 68 -10.13 -9.02 2.64
N GLU A 69 -10.91 -7.96 2.85
CA GLU A 69 -10.87 -6.77 2.02
C GLU A 69 -9.51 -6.05 2.09
N LEU A 70 -8.90 -5.98 3.28
CA LEU A 70 -7.55 -5.45 3.46
C LEU A 70 -6.52 -6.28 2.68
N MET A 71 -6.58 -7.61 2.78
CA MET A 71 -5.68 -8.51 2.05
C MET A 71 -5.83 -8.39 0.52
N GLN A 72 -7.05 -8.23 0.03
CA GLN A 72 -7.31 -7.97 -1.40
C GLN A 72 -6.71 -6.62 -1.85
N ALA A 73 -6.85 -5.57 -1.03
CA ALA A 73 -6.24 -4.28 -1.32
C ALA A 73 -4.71 -4.36 -1.33
N LEU A 74 -4.11 -5.12 -0.41
CA LEU A 74 -2.68 -5.36 -0.33
C LEU A 74 -2.15 -6.13 -1.55
N ALA A 75 -2.87 -7.16 -2.02
CA ALA A 75 -2.51 -7.88 -3.24
C ALA A 75 -2.44 -6.96 -4.48
N GLY A 76 -3.26 -5.92 -4.53
CA GLY A 76 -3.22 -4.90 -5.59
C GLY A 76 -2.01 -3.96 -5.52
N THR A 77 -1.35 -3.86 -4.35
CA THR A 77 -0.08 -3.15 -4.18
C THR A 77 1.14 -4.02 -4.41
N ASP A 78 0.96 -5.33 -4.56
CA ASP A 78 2.01 -6.32 -4.41
C ASP A 78 2.80 -6.62 -5.70
N HIS A 79 3.09 -5.56 -6.46
CA HIS A 79 3.95 -5.65 -7.63
C HIS A 79 5.44 -5.81 -7.27
N TRP A 80 5.78 -5.83 -5.97
CA TRP A 80 7.16 -5.95 -5.48
C TRP A 80 7.45 -7.27 -4.73
N SER A 81 6.46 -7.97 -4.13
CA SER A 81 6.70 -9.29 -3.51
C SER A 81 5.40 -10.04 -3.12
N PRO A 82 4.70 -10.69 -4.08
CA PRO A 82 3.39 -11.32 -3.86
C PRO A 82 3.29 -12.12 -2.56
N TRP A 83 2.23 -11.88 -1.79
CA TRP A 83 1.93 -12.60 -0.56
C TRP A 83 1.56 -14.07 -0.88
N HIS A 84 2.38 -15.02 -0.45
CA HIS A 84 2.16 -16.47 -0.71
C HIS A 84 1.48 -17.22 0.44
N SER A 85 1.34 -16.57 1.60
CA SER A 85 0.77 -17.19 2.81
C SER A 85 -0.75 -17.20 2.74
N ARG A 86 -1.37 -18.37 2.96
CA ARG A 86 -2.82 -18.50 3.11
C ARG A 86 -3.21 -18.19 4.56
N ILE A 87 -4.33 -17.49 4.75
CA ILE A 87 -4.96 -17.39 6.08
C ILE A 87 -5.50 -18.79 6.41
N GLU A 88 -4.86 -19.48 7.35
CA GLU A 88 -5.34 -20.79 7.78
C GLU A 88 -6.61 -20.65 8.63
N PRO A 89 -7.62 -21.49 8.40
CA PRO A 89 -8.77 -21.57 9.28
C PRO A 89 -8.32 -22.01 10.68
N ARG A 90 -8.96 -21.46 11.70
CA ARG A 90 -8.72 -21.87 13.09
C ARG A 90 -8.90 -23.39 13.22
N PRO A 91 -7.97 -24.11 13.87
CA PRO A 91 -8.17 -25.52 14.24
C PRO A 91 -9.45 -25.67 15.06
N GLN A 92 -10.33 -26.59 14.67
CA GLN A 92 -11.50 -26.94 15.48
C GLN A 92 -11.08 -27.93 16.58
N PRO A 93 -11.62 -27.78 17.81
CA PRO A 93 -11.37 -28.72 18.90
C PRO A 93 -11.94 -30.11 18.64
#